data_AF-A0A965A8M9-F1
#
_entry.id   AF-A0A965A8M9-F1
#
_cell.length_a   1.000
_cell.length_b   1.000
_cell.length_c   1.000
_cell.angle_alpha   90.00
_cell.angle_beta   90.00
_cell.angle_gamma   90.00
#
_symmetry.space_group_name_H-M   'P 1'
#
loop_
_entity.id
_entity.type
_entity.pdbx_description
1 polymer ?
#
loop_
_entity_poly.entity_id
_entity_poly.type
_entity_poly.pdbx_seq_one_letter_code
_entity_poly.pdbx_strand_id
1 'polypeptide(L)'
;MQFIRIVGLSIFLTALFLFISLLFVSDYTLTKEIFETKVKVEHQERLLPQFEKIFDKNYSTTFAFANEIKNTVENVNAEARAQQQWDKVIYDDYVGSLTKASTQGIIVDHSLLLFLLIFVGGTVGALLFIFPKISLEKPGIKHNNIFHHALNNRGWIGILLGTLLILFYILLYFYDAYVTNWIILVEPLKKLINPTGDSSQWFLYGFLYTFAVIVMGIRMLIKYRHSNYQMVNYQMVRTGSVMFFQLAIAFLLPEILVRLNQPYFDFKNMWPLDYDFFDAWHINMLTASGGSVGLFMFVWGITLFVIGVPVFVYFFGKRWYCSWVCGCGGLAETAGDSFRQLSDKSLKAWKIERWLIHAVLIFAVVMTGAVLYNFMTGTNSIFGIDTYTYLRKPYGFFVGAIFSGVVGTGFYPLMGNRVWCRFGCPLAAYLGFVQRFKSRFRITTNGGQCISCGNCSTYCEMGIDVRWYAQRGQNIVRSSCVGCGVCSSVCPRGVLNLEVKEEDGRFGNPILIGNNGITLQQ
;
A
#
# COMPACT_ATOMS: atom_id res chain seq x y z
N MET A 1 -27.86 14.97 -16.02
CA MET A 1 -26.95 13.87 -15.60
C MET A 1 -25.56 13.95 -16.23
N GLN A 2 -25.41 14.02 -17.55
CA GLN A 2 -24.09 14.11 -18.18
C GLN A 2 -23.36 15.44 -17.84
N PHE A 3 -24.09 16.56 -17.81
CA PHE A 3 -23.56 17.85 -17.38
C PHE A 3 -22.95 17.81 -15.97
N ILE A 4 -23.66 17.20 -15.01
CA ILE A 4 -23.18 17.02 -13.62
C ILE A 4 -21.85 16.27 -13.58
N ARG A 5 -21.67 15.26 -14.44
CA ARG A 5 -20.40 14.52 -14.52
C ARG A 5 -19.26 15.40 -15.04
N ILE A 6 -19.51 16.22 -16.05
CA ILE A 6 -18.50 17.13 -16.60
C ILE A 6 -18.09 18.14 -15.53
N VAL A 7 -19.06 18.76 -14.84
CA VAL A 7 -18.80 19.68 -13.73
C VAL A 7 -18.00 19.00 -12.62
N GLY A 8 -18.41 17.80 -12.19
CA GLY A 8 -17.68 17.04 -11.18
C GLY A 8 -16.25 16.71 -11.57
N LEU A 9 -16.04 16.31 -12.83
CA LEU A 9 -14.70 16.05 -13.37
C LEU A 9 -13.85 17.32 -13.39
N SER A 10 -14.40 18.46 -13.81
CA SER A 10 -13.68 19.74 -13.80
C SER A 10 -13.27 20.15 -12.39
N ILE A 11 -14.17 20.03 -11.40
CA ILE A 11 -13.85 20.32 -9.99
C ILE A 11 -12.71 19.42 -9.50
N PHE A 12 -12.78 18.11 -9.78
CA PHE A 12 -11.74 17.16 -9.38
C PHE A 12 -10.39 17.47 -10.04
N LEU A 13 -10.38 17.80 -11.34
CA LEU A 13 -9.15 18.14 -12.06
C LEU A 13 -8.55 19.46 -11.56
N THR A 14 -9.36 20.46 -11.22
CA THR A 14 -8.89 21.70 -10.59
C THR A 14 -8.28 21.43 -9.22
N ALA A 15 -8.91 20.61 -8.39
CA ALA A 15 -8.36 20.22 -7.09
C ALA A 15 -7.03 19.46 -7.23
N LEU A 16 -6.92 18.55 -8.20
CA LEU A 16 -5.69 17.83 -8.49
C LEU A 16 -4.59 18.76 -9.02
N PHE A 17 -4.94 19.71 -9.88
CA PHE A 17 -4.00 20.72 -10.38
C PHE A 17 -3.47 21.58 -9.23
N LEU A 18 -4.36 22.06 -8.37
CA LEU A 18 -3.99 22.85 -7.18
C LEU A 18 -3.09 22.03 -6.24
N PHE A 19 -3.42 20.77 -6.00
CA PHE A 19 -2.58 19.87 -5.21
C PHE A 19 -1.16 19.76 -5.79
N ILE A 20 -1.03 19.51 -7.10
CA ILE A 20 0.29 19.39 -7.75
C ILE A 20 1.04 20.73 -7.75
N SER A 21 0.35 21.85 -7.98
CA SER A 21 0.99 23.16 -8.01
C SER A 21 1.58 23.57 -6.67
N LEU A 22 1.03 23.08 -5.54
CA LEU A 22 1.56 23.36 -4.21
C LEU A 22 3.01 22.91 -4.01
N LEU A 23 3.55 21.99 -4.82
CA LEU A 23 4.97 21.64 -4.77
C LEU A 23 5.91 22.82 -5.08
N PHE A 24 5.39 23.85 -5.75
CA PHE A 24 6.17 24.97 -6.27
C PHE A 24 5.79 26.33 -5.67
N VAL A 25 4.87 26.37 -4.70
CA VAL A 25 4.29 27.61 -4.18
C VAL A 25 4.55 27.71 -2.68
N SER A 26 5.73 28.17 -2.27
CA SER A 26 6.09 28.60 -0.91
C SER A 26 7.46 29.27 -0.92
N ASP A 27 7.69 30.13 0.07
CA ASP A 27 9.00 30.71 0.37
C ASP A 27 9.60 30.02 1.60
N TYR A 28 10.93 30.02 1.72
CA TYR A 28 11.64 29.33 2.79
C TYR A 28 12.68 30.24 3.42
N THR A 29 12.57 30.41 4.74
CA THR A 29 13.54 31.20 5.53
C THR A 29 13.93 30.42 6.78
N LEU A 30 15.22 30.13 6.93
CA LEU A 30 15.75 29.48 8.12
C LEU A 30 16.18 30.52 9.14
N THR A 31 15.59 30.48 10.33
CA THR A 31 16.04 31.31 11.45
C THR A 31 16.92 30.50 12.39
N LYS A 32 17.74 31.20 13.19
CA LYS A 32 18.57 30.57 14.23
C LYS A 32 17.74 29.78 15.24
N GLU A 33 16.57 30.30 15.64
CA GLU A 33 15.65 29.62 16.55
C GLU A 33 15.13 28.29 15.99
N ILE A 34 14.76 28.26 14.71
CA ILE A 34 14.32 27.02 14.04
C ILE A 34 15.47 26.00 14.05
N PHE A 35 16.69 26.44 13.72
CA PHE A 35 17.87 25.58 13.74
C PHE A 35 18.12 25.00 15.14
N GLU A 36 18.13 25.83 16.18
CA GLU A 36 18.36 25.39 17.57
C GLU A 36 17.25 24.46 18.09
N THR A 37 16.03 24.61 17.59
CA THR A 37 14.89 23.77 17.98
C THR A 37 14.88 22.41 17.27
N LYS A 38 15.33 22.36 16.01
CA LYS A 38 15.21 21.15 15.15
C LYS A 38 16.49 20.34 15.05
N VAL A 39 17.65 20.97 15.18
CA VAL A 39 18.95 20.27 15.14
C VAL A 39 19.31 19.80 16.55
N LYS A 40 19.75 18.55 16.70
CA LYS A 40 20.18 18.04 18.01
C LYS A 40 21.36 18.86 18.54
N VAL A 41 21.37 19.10 19.85
CA VAL A 41 22.39 19.91 20.55
C VAL A 41 23.81 19.45 20.22
N GLU A 42 24.04 18.13 20.16
CA GLU A 42 25.32 17.52 19.79
C GLU A 42 25.84 17.89 18.39
N HIS A 43 24.96 18.26 17.46
CA HIS A 43 25.31 18.64 16.09
C HIS A 43 25.34 20.16 15.89
N GLN A 44 24.70 20.93 16.79
CA GLN A 44 24.59 22.38 16.67
C GLN A 44 25.95 23.06 16.63
N GLU A 45 26.86 22.74 17.56
CA GLU A 45 28.17 23.39 17.67
C GLU A 45 28.98 23.36 16.36
N ARG A 46 28.87 22.26 15.61
CA ARG A 46 29.63 22.06 14.36
C ARG A 46 28.90 22.56 13.12
N LEU A 47 27.58 22.51 13.12
CA LEU A 47 26.78 22.98 12.00
C LEU A 47 26.60 24.50 12.03
N LEU A 48 26.52 25.12 13.21
CA LEU A 48 26.22 26.53 13.40
C LEU A 48 27.10 27.47 12.56
N PRO A 49 28.44 27.33 12.50
CA PRO A 49 29.29 28.26 11.73
C PRO A 49 29.01 28.27 10.23
N GLN A 50 28.56 27.13 9.68
CA GLN A 50 28.20 27.04 8.26
C GLN A 50 26.74 27.49 8.05
N PHE A 51 25.86 27.19 9.01
CA PHE A 51 24.45 27.56 8.95
C PHE A 51 24.21 29.06 9.17
N GLU A 52 25.10 29.77 9.88
CA GLU A 52 25.03 31.24 10.03
C GLU A 52 25.01 31.98 8.68
N LYS A 53 25.66 31.42 7.66
CA LYS A 53 25.68 32.00 6.31
C LYS A 53 24.35 31.87 5.57
N ILE A 54 23.45 31.01 6.03
CA ILE A 54 22.16 30.75 5.38
C ILE A 54 20.97 31.24 6.21
N PHE A 55 21.19 31.65 7.45
CA PHE A 55 20.13 32.24 8.26
C PHE A 55 19.57 33.51 7.62
N ASP A 56 18.25 33.65 7.73
CA ASP A 56 17.46 34.79 7.25
C ASP A 56 17.55 35.06 5.74
N LYS A 57 18.17 34.15 4.97
CA LYS A 57 18.08 34.15 3.51
C LYS A 57 16.74 33.58 3.07
N ASN A 58 16.09 34.29 2.16
CA ASN A 58 14.85 33.84 1.54
C ASN A 58 15.12 33.01 0.28
N TYR A 59 14.48 31.85 0.19
CA TYR A 59 14.51 30.97 -0.98
C TYR A 59 13.10 30.79 -1.52
N SER A 60 12.91 31.03 -2.82
CA SER A 60 11.60 30.92 -3.49
C SER A 60 11.23 29.51 -3.95
N THR A 61 12.12 28.53 -3.74
CA THR A 61 11.87 27.14 -4.12
C THR A 61 12.42 26.18 -3.08
N THR A 62 11.67 25.10 -2.83
CA THR A 62 12.08 24.00 -1.96
C THR A 62 13.37 23.35 -2.46
N PHE A 63 13.55 23.28 -3.78
CA PHE A 63 14.73 22.68 -4.39
C PHE A 63 16.01 23.43 -4.04
N ALA A 64 16.00 24.76 -4.13
CA ALA A 64 17.16 25.57 -3.76
C ALA A 64 17.44 25.46 -2.26
N PHE A 65 16.41 25.59 -1.43
CA PHE A 65 16.54 25.53 0.03
C PHE A 65 17.05 24.18 0.54
N ALA A 66 16.41 23.08 0.14
CA ALA A 66 16.76 21.74 0.58
C ALA A 66 18.16 21.33 0.11
N ASN A 67 18.55 21.70 -1.11
CA ASN A 67 19.91 21.45 -1.60
C ASN A 67 20.94 22.25 -0.83
N GLU A 68 20.66 23.51 -0.47
CA GLU A 68 21.57 24.32 0.33
C GLU A 68 21.81 23.70 1.71
N ILE A 69 20.74 23.29 2.41
CA ILE A 69 20.86 22.60 3.71
C ILE A 69 21.68 21.32 3.55
N LYS A 70 21.33 20.49 2.56
CA LYS A 70 22.01 19.22 2.31
C LYS A 70 23.51 19.41 2.04
N ASN A 71 23.85 20.36 1.17
CA ASN A 71 25.24 20.69 0.85
C ASN A 71 25.98 21.23 2.07
N THR A 72 25.32 22.05 2.90
CA THR A 72 25.91 22.60 4.12
C THR A 72 26.29 21.49 5.09
N VAL A 73 25.40 20.52 5.33
CA VAL A 73 25.70 19.35 6.19
C VAL A 73 26.77 18.46 5.55
N GLU A 74 26.69 18.21 4.24
CA GLU A 74 27.65 17.34 3.56
C GLU A 74 29.05 17.95 3.50
N ASN A 75 29.18 19.28 3.42
CA ASN A 75 30.47 19.97 3.51
C ASN A 75 31.12 19.75 4.89
N VAL A 76 30.35 19.90 5.98
CA VAL A 76 30.85 19.61 7.34
C VAL A 76 31.24 18.14 7.50
N ASN A 77 30.46 17.24 6.92
CA ASN A 77 30.77 15.81 6.91
C ASN A 77 32.01 15.47 6.07
N ALA A 78 32.19 16.13 4.92
CA ALA A 78 33.35 15.93 4.05
C ALA A 78 34.64 16.35 4.76
N GLU A 79 34.64 17.47 5.49
CA GLU A 79 35.76 17.89 6.33
C GLU A 79 36.08 16.84 7.41
N ALA A 80 35.08 16.30 8.10
CA ALA A 80 35.27 15.25 9.10
C ALA A 80 35.84 13.96 8.51
N ARG A 81 35.33 13.53 7.33
CA ARG A 81 35.83 12.34 6.63
C ARG A 81 37.26 12.54 6.12
N ALA A 82 37.60 13.73 5.62
CA ALA A 82 38.97 14.06 5.20
C ALA A 82 39.95 13.96 6.38
N GLN A 83 39.51 14.29 7.60
CA GLN A 83 40.28 14.17 8.83
C GLN A 83 40.19 12.77 9.48
N GLN A 84 39.54 11.80 8.84
CA GLN A 84 39.29 10.44 9.35
C GLN A 84 38.52 10.39 10.69
N GLN A 85 37.76 11.44 11.02
CA GLN A 85 36.94 11.54 12.23
C GLN A 85 35.53 10.99 11.96
N TRP A 86 35.41 9.67 11.90
CA TRP A 86 34.16 8.98 11.56
C TRP A 86 33.07 9.11 12.63
N ASP A 87 33.48 9.20 13.90
CA ASP A 87 32.64 9.51 15.07
C ASP A 87 31.93 10.86 14.95
N LYS A 88 32.52 11.75 14.15
CA LYS A 88 32.05 13.11 13.89
C LYS A 88 31.24 13.24 12.60
N VAL A 89 30.97 12.17 11.89
CA VAL A 89 30.10 12.24 10.71
C VAL A 89 28.65 12.29 11.17
N ILE A 90 27.93 13.31 10.74
CA ILE A 90 26.51 13.50 11.03
C ILE A 90 25.70 12.63 10.06
N TYR A 91 25.07 11.59 10.58
CA TYR A 91 24.22 10.68 9.80
C TYR A 91 22.72 11.03 9.87
N ASP A 92 22.31 11.93 10.78
CA ASP A 92 20.94 12.41 10.87
C ASP A 92 20.57 13.27 9.67
N ASP A 93 19.37 13.02 9.11
CA ASP A 93 18.82 13.84 8.04
C ASP A 93 17.93 14.96 8.61
N TYR A 94 18.46 16.17 8.60
CA TYR A 94 17.74 17.36 9.06
C TYR A 94 16.94 18.05 7.94
N VAL A 95 17.14 17.69 6.67
CA VAL A 95 16.67 18.47 5.52
C VAL A 95 15.15 18.63 5.53
N GLY A 96 14.41 17.52 5.68
CA GLY A 96 12.94 17.56 5.73
C GLY A 96 12.41 18.35 6.93
N SER A 97 12.98 18.13 8.12
CA SER A 97 12.54 18.78 9.36
C SER A 97 12.74 20.29 9.37
N LEU A 98 13.89 20.76 8.84
CA LEU A 98 14.20 22.17 8.69
C LEU A 98 13.37 22.81 7.58
N THR A 99 13.22 22.13 6.44
CA THR A 99 12.36 22.60 5.34
C THR A 99 10.94 22.86 5.81
N LYS A 100 10.34 21.90 6.54
CA LYS A 100 9.00 22.08 7.11
C LYS A 100 8.91 23.26 8.06
N ALA A 101 9.85 23.40 8.99
CA ALA A 101 9.83 24.48 9.97
C ALA A 101 10.11 25.87 9.35
N SER A 102 10.86 25.91 8.26
CA SER A 102 11.22 27.14 7.53
C SER A 102 10.24 27.54 6.44
N THR A 103 9.20 26.74 6.19
CA THR A 103 8.21 27.04 5.13
C THR A 103 7.37 28.25 5.54
N GLN A 104 7.15 29.17 4.59
CA GLN A 104 6.32 30.37 4.74
C GLN A 104 5.42 30.58 3.52
N GLY A 105 4.43 31.47 3.67
CA GLY A 105 3.51 31.89 2.62
C GLY A 105 2.19 31.13 2.63
N ILE A 106 1.52 31.09 1.48
CA ILE A 106 0.10 30.71 1.36
C ILE A 106 -0.26 29.36 1.98
N ILE A 107 0.65 28.38 1.94
CA ILE A 107 0.38 27.05 2.49
C ILE A 107 0.28 27.06 4.01
N VAL A 108 1.07 27.89 4.69
CA VAL A 108 1.08 28.03 6.14
C VAL A 108 -0.10 28.91 6.56
N ASP A 109 -0.26 30.05 5.89
CA ASP A 109 -1.27 31.07 6.24
C ASP A 109 -2.71 30.59 6.00
N HIS A 110 -2.92 29.74 4.99
CA HIS A 110 -4.24 29.29 4.54
C HIS A 110 -4.36 27.76 4.43
N SER A 111 -3.61 27.02 5.24
CA SER A 111 -3.58 25.55 5.26
C SER A 111 -4.98 24.91 5.28
N LEU A 112 -5.87 25.35 6.17
CA LEU A 112 -7.23 24.80 6.28
C LEU A 112 -8.07 25.05 5.02
N LEU A 113 -8.00 26.25 4.44
CA LEU A 113 -8.75 26.57 3.21
C LEU A 113 -8.25 25.71 2.05
N LEU A 114 -6.93 25.58 1.89
CA LEU A 114 -6.35 24.74 0.85
C LEU A 114 -6.71 23.27 1.05
N PHE A 115 -6.71 22.78 2.29
CA PHE A 115 -7.16 21.43 2.62
C PHE A 115 -8.61 21.20 2.19
N LEU A 116 -9.52 22.13 2.50
CA LEU A 116 -10.93 22.05 2.10
C LEU A 116 -11.09 22.09 0.58
N LEU A 117 -10.43 23.01 -0.12
CA LEU A 117 -10.52 23.12 -1.57
C LEU A 117 -9.99 21.87 -2.29
N ILE A 118 -8.87 21.32 -1.82
CA ILE A 118 -8.23 20.16 -2.46
C ILE A 118 -8.96 18.87 -2.11
N PHE A 119 -9.10 18.54 -0.82
CA PHE A 119 -9.59 17.21 -0.42
C PHE A 119 -11.11 17.16 -0.32
N VAL A 120 -11.77 18.16 0.27
CA VAL A 120 -13.24 18.19 0.32
C VAL A 120 -13.81 18.52 -1.06
N GLY A 121 -13.30 19.57 -1.71
CA GLY A 121 -13.67 19.93 -3.08
C GLY A 121 -13.38 18.79 -4.07
N GLY A 122 -12.21 18.16 -3.98
CA GLY A 122 -11.87 16.98 -4.78
C GLY A 122 -12.81 15.80 -4.54
N THR A 123 -13.19 15.51 -3.28
CA THR A 123 -14.18 14.47 -2.96
C THR A 123 -15.53 14.78 -3.59
N VAL A 124 -16.03 16.01 -3.42
CA VAL A 124 -17.30 16.45 -4.01
C VAL A 124 -17.26 16.31 -5.54
N GLY A 125 -16.19 16.78 -6.19
CA GLY A 125 -15.99 16.63 -7.63
C GLY A 125 -16.02 15.17 -8.09
N ALA A 126 -15.27 14.29 -7.39
CA ALA A 126 -15.25 12.86 -7.68
C ALA A 126 -16.64 12.22 -7.52
N LEU A 127 -17.37 12.54 -6.44
CA LEU A 127 -18.70 12.02 -6.18
C LEU A 127 -19.73 12.51 -7.21
N LEU A 128 -19.67 13.79 -7.62
CA LEU A 128 -20.49 14.33 -8.70
C LEU A 128 -20.21 13.64 -10.05
N PHE A 129 -18.98 13.14 -10.27
CA PHE A 129 -18.66 12.33 -11.44
C PHE A 129 -19.17 10.88 -11.33
N ILE A 130 -19.15 10.31 -10.13
CA ILE A 130 -19.47 8.90 -9.87
C ILE A 130 -20.98 8.67 -9.75
N PHE A 131 -21.70 9.44 -8.93
CA PHE A 131 -23.12 9.19 -8.61
C PHE A 131 -24.05 9.17 -9.83
N PRO A 132 -23.90 10.06 -10.83
CA PRO A 132 -24.79 10.03 -11.99
C PRO A 132 -24.75 8.72 -12.79
N LYS A 133 -23.72 7.88 -12.61
CA LYS A 133 -23.67 6.53 -13.20
C LYS A 133 -24.78 5.63 -12.70
N ILE A 134 -25.37 5.91 -11.55
CA ILE A 134 -26.50 5.14 -11.03
C ILE A 134 -27.68 5.18 -12.01
N SER A 135 -27.99 6.36 -12.54
CA SER A 135 -29.10 6.56 -13.47
C SER A 135 -28.70 6.34 -14.94
N LEU A 136 -27.44 6.60 -15.30
CA LEU A 136 -26.97 6.53 -16.69
C LEU A 136 -26.59 5.11 -17.15
N GLU A 137 -26.07 4.27 -16.26
CA GLU A 137 -25.57 2.94 -16.62
C GLU A 137 -26.60 1.86 -16.27
N LYS A 138 -26.97 0.99 -17.23
CA LYS A 138 -27.87 -0.13 -16.91
C LYS A 138 -27.21 -1.07 -15.88
N PRO A 139 -27.99 -1.76 -15.05
CA PRO A 139 -27.53 -2.79 -14.11
C PRO A 139 -26.54 -3.80 -14.70
N GLY A 140 -25.64 -4.33 -13.86
CA GLY A 140 -24.69 -5.39 -14.17
C GLY A 140 -23.22 -4.97 -14.16
N ILE A 141 -22.31 -5.96 -14.02
CA ILE A 141 -20.86 -5.73 -14.04
C ILE A 141 -20.41 -5.57 -15.48
N LYS A 142 -20.08 -4.33 -15.86
CA LYS A 142 -19.69 -3.99 -17.23
C LYS A 142 -18.25 -3.51 -17.27
N HIS A 143 -17.56 -3.97 -18.30
CA HIS A 143 -16.18 -3.61 -18.58
C HIS A 143 -16.02 -3.32 -20.09
N ASN A 144 -16.97 -2.57 -20.62
CA ASN A 144 -17.01 -2.25 -22.04
C ASN A 144 -15.80 -1.38 -22.41
N ASN A 145 -15.19 -1.67 -23.55
CA ASN A 145 -14.10 -0.89 -24.13
C ASN A 145 -12.85 -0.71 -23.24
N ILE A 146 -12.65 -1.58 -22.25
CA ILE A 146 -11.53 -1.44 -21.30
C ILE A 146 -10.17 -1.50 -22.02
N PHE A 147 -10.05 -2.28 -23.09
CA PHE A 147 -8.85 -2.38 -23.91
C PHE A 147 -8.70 -1.23 -24.93
N HIS A 148 -9.73 -0.42 -25.16
CA HIS A 148 -9.67 0.69 -26.12
C HIS A 148 -9.34 2.03 -25.45
N HIS A 149 -9.54 2.14 -24.12
CA HIS A 149 -9.22 3.36 -23.40
C HIS A 149 -7.71 3.51 -23.17
N ALA A 150 -7.16 4.68 -23.54
CA ALA A 150 -5.74 5.01 -23.38
C ALA A 150 -5.21 4.87 -21.95
N LEU A 151 -6.08 5.05 -20.94
CA LEU A 151 -5.71 4.82 -19.53
C LEU A 151 -5.44 3.34 -19.22
N ASN A 152 -6.23 2.43 -19.77
CA ASN A 152 -6.33 1.04 -19.31
C ASN A 152 -5.62 0.02 -20.23
N ASN A 153 -5.08 0.47 -21.36
CA ASN A 153 -4.40 -0.38 -22.34
C ASN A 153 -2.93 0.02 -22.54
N ARG A 154 -2.24 0.41 -21.45
CA ARG A 154 -0.82 0.87 -21.50
C ARG A 154 -0.59 2.05 -22.47
N GLY A 155 -1.63 2.85 -22.73
CA GLY A 155 -1.51 4.07 -23.53
C GLY A 155 -0.86 5.21 -22.75
N TRP A 156 -0.66 6.34 -23.41
CA TRP A 156 0.06 7.49 -22.85
C TRP A 156 -0.52 7.99 -21.51
N ILE A 157 -1.85 7.97 -21.34
CA ILE A 157 -2.50 8.37 -20.07
C ILE A 157 -2.15 7.38 -18.95
N GLY A 158 -2.15 6.07 -19.25
CA GLY A 158 -1.76 5.04 -18.28
C GLY A 158 -0.29 5.16 -17.89
N ILE A 159 0.59 5.40 -18.87
CA ILE A 159 2.02 5.64 -18.62
C ILE A 159 2.22 6.89 -17.76
N LEU A 160 1.54 8.00 -18.10
CA LEU A 160 1.60 9.25 -17.33
C LEU A 160 1.17 9.03 -15.87
N LEU A 161 0.06 8.32 -15.64
CA LEU A 161 -0.40 7.98 -14.30
C LEU A 161 0.62 7.10 -13.55
N GLY A 162 1.17 6.08 -14.23
CA GLY A 162 2.20 5.21 -13.65
C GLY A 162 3.44 6.00 -13.24
N THR A 163 3.94 6.87 -14.11
CA THR A 163 5.07 7.76 -13.83
C THR A 163 4.77 8.70 -12.67
N LEU A 164 3.58 9.31 -12.62
CA LEU A 164 3.18 10.18 -11.51
C LEU A 164 3.18 9.42 -10.18
N LEU A 165 2.64 8.19 -10.14
CA LEU A 165 2.68 7.35 -8.95
C LEU A 165 4.11 6.99 -8.56
N ILE A 166 4.96 6.59 -9.52
CA ILE A 166 6.37 6.28 -9.27
C ILE A 166 7.11 7.49 -8.67
N LEU A 167 6.97 8.67 -9.28
CA LEU A 167 7.58 9.91 -8.81
C LEU A 167 7.06 10.28 -7.42
N PHE A 168 5.75 10.17 -7.18
CA PHE A 168 5.17 10.38 -5.86
C PHE A 168 5.84 9.52 -4.78
N TYR A 169 6.00 8.22 -5.02
CA TYR A 169 6.63 7.32 -4.07
C TYR A 169 8.14 7.56 -3.92
N ILE A 170 8.85 7.92 -4.99
CA ILE A 170 10.27 8.29 -4.92
C ILE A 170 10.42 9.52 -4.03
N LEU A 171 9.59 10.55 -4.24
CA LEU A 171 9.62 11.76 -3.41
C LEU A 171 9.29 11.44 -1.95
N LEU A 172 8.25 10.66 -1.72
CA LEU A 172 7.80 10.28 -0.38
C LEU A 172 8.87 9.52 0.43
N TYR A 173 9.56 8.55 -0.19
CA TYR A 173 10.51 7.68 0.49
C TYR A 173 11.92 8.27 0.62
N PHE A 174 12.37 9.07 -0.35
CA PHE A 174 13.77 9.47 -0.46
C PHE A 174 14.01 10.98 -0.41
N TYR A 175 12.95 11.78 -0.57
CA TYR A 175 13.06 13.23 -0.78
C TYR A 175 11.87 13.95 -0.12
N ASP A 176 11.64 13.66 1.16
CA ASP A 176 10.49 14.16 1.93
C ASP A 176 10.43 15.70 2.01
N ALA A 177 11.59 16.36 2.03
CA ALA A 177 11.71 17.82 1.96
C ALA A 177 10.94 18.44 0.79
N TYR A 178 10.88 17.77 -0.37
CA TYR A 178 10.23 18.30 -1.57
C TYR A 178 8.72 18.15 -1.55
N VAL A 179 8.17 17.33 -0.64
CA VAL A 179 6.72 17.17 -0.43
C VAL A 179 6.24 17.85 0.85
N THR A 180 7.08 18.69 1.47
CA THR A 180 6.78 19.45 2.69
C THR A 180 5.46 20.20 2.61
N ASN A 181 5.16 20.86 1.48
CA ASN A 181 3.92 21.60 1.33
C ASN A 181 2.69 20.70 1.41
N TRP A 182 2.78 19.46 0.93
CA TRP A 182 1.72 18.47 1.11
C TRP A 182 1.64 17.94 2.55
N ILE A 183 2.77 17.83 3.25
CA ILE A 183 2.81 17.47 4.67
C ILE A 183 2.07 18.55 5.47
N ILE A 184 2.40 19.83 5.27
CA ILE A 184 1.73 20.97 5.92
C ILE A 184 0.24 21.03 5.56
N LEU A 185 -0.12 20.71 4.30
CA LEU A 185 -1.52 20.70 3.86
C LEU A 185 -2.42 19.81 4.72
N VAL A 186 -1.91 18.68 5.23
CA VAL A 186 -2.67 17.74 6.07
C VAL A 186 -2.55 18.00 7.57
N GLU A 187 -1.78 19.02 7.98
CA GLU A 187 -1.60 19.42 9.38
C GLU A 187 -2.94 19.75 10.10
N PRO A 188 -3.92 20.45 9.50
CA PRO A 188 -5.18 20.73 10.17
C PRO A 188 -5.93 19.46 10.59
N LEU A 189 -5.90 18.42 9.74
CA LEU A 189 -6.50 17.12 10.07
C LEU A 189 -5.69 16.38 11.13
N LYS A 190 -4.36 16.44 11.06
CA LYS A 190 -3.48 15.84 12.09
C LYS A 190 -3.79 16.44 13.46
N LYS A 191 -3.83 17.77 13.58
CA LYS A 191 -4.12 18.48 14.82
C LYS A 191 -5.54 18.21 15.35
N LEU A 192 -6.51 17.95 14.46
CA LEU A 192 -7.85 17.52 14.87
C LEU A 192 -7.83 16.13 15.55
N ILE A 193 -7.05 15.19 14.99
CA ILE A 193 -6.97 13.81 15.52
C ILE A 193 -6.07 13.75 16.75
N ASN A 194 -4.87 14.32 16.66
CA ASN A 194 -3.84 14.39 17.69
C ASN A 194 -3.28 15.82 17.80
N PRO A 195 -3.79 16.65 18.72
CA PRO A 195 -3.41 18.06 18.85
C PRO A 195 -1.92 18.31 19.12
N THR A 196 -1.22 17.37 19.78
CA THR A 196 0.20 17.51 20.14
C THR A 196 1.13 16.97 19.07
N GLY A 197 0.64 16.12 18.16
CA GLY A 197 1.44 15.53 17.10
C GLY A 197 1.60 16.47 15.89
N ASP A 198 2.73 16.36 15.21
CA ASP A 198 2.97 17.03 13.93
C ASP A 198 2.74 16.07 12.76
N SER A 199 2.31 16.61 11.61
CA SER A 199 2.18 15.82 10.39
C SER A 199 3.55 15.40 9.84
N SER A 200 3.60 14.22 9.22
CA SER A 200 4.78 13.67 8.55
C SER A 200 4.41 13.17 7.15
N GLN A 201 5.42 12.80 6.36
CA GLN A 201 5.22 12.11 5.08
C GLN A 201 4.39 10.84 5.24
N TRP A 202 4.54 10.11 6.36
CA TRP A 202 3.78 8.90 6.62
C TRP A 202 2.32 9.18 6.96
N PHE A 203 2.05 10.28 7.68
CA PHE A 203 0.68 10.74 7.91
C PHE A 203 0.00 11.16 6.60
N LEU A 204 0.71 11.94 5.76
CA LEU A 204 0.25 12.31 4.42
C LEU A 204 -0.05 11.06 3.59
N TYR A 205 0.87 10.10 3.58
CA TYR A 205 0.69 8.83 2.88
C TYR A 205 -0.55 8.08 3.36
N GLY A 206 -0.68 7.86 4.67
CA GLY A 206 -1.82 7.18 5.28
C GLY A 206 -3.14 7.89 4.98
N PHE A 207 -3.14 9.22 4.98
CA PHE A 207 -4.31 10.02 4.63
C PHE A 207 -4.69 9.88 3.15
N LEU A 208 -3.75 10.10 2.22
CA LEU A 208 -4.00 9.97 0.77
C LEU A 208 -4.44 8.55 0.41
N TYR A 209 -3.86 7.55 1.06
CA TYR A 209 -4.23 6.15 0.89
C TYR A 209 -5.68 5.91 1.33
N THR A 210 -6.04 6.38 2.53
CA THR A 210 -7.39 6.25 3.09
C THR A 210 -8.41 7.01 2.26
N PHE A 211 -8.07 8.22 1.83
CA PHE A 211 -8.86 9.03 0.92
C PHE A 211 -9.17 8.28 -0.39
N ALA A 212 -8.15 7.73 -1.04
CA ALA A 212 -8.31 6.97 -2.28
C ALA A 212 -9.20 5.73 -2.09
N VAL A 213 -8.97 4.95 -1.03
CA VAL A 213 -9.76 3.75 -0.71
C VAL A 213 -11.22 4.09 -0.45
N ILE A 214 -11.53 5.18 0.26
CA ILE A 214 -12.91 5.57 0.55
C ILE A 214 -13.63 6.05 -0.71
N VAL A 215 -13.05 7.02 -1.44
CA VAL A 215 -13.69 7.62 -2.62
C VAL A 215 -13.88 6.57 -3.72
N MET A 216 -12.84 5.77 -3.99
CA MET A 216 -12.93 4.69 -4.98
C MET A 216 -13.72 3.49 -4.47
N GLY A 217 -13.81 3.29 -3.14
CA GLY A 217 -14.70 2.34 -2.50
C GLY A 217 -16.17 2.65 -2.78
N ILE A 218 -16.58 3.91 -2.68
CA ILE A 218 -17.95 4.35 -3.03
C ILE A 218 -18.24 4.05 -4.51
N ARG A 219 -17.32 4.34 -5.41
CA ARG A 219 -17.43 3.95 -6.83
C ARG A 219 -17.65 2.44 -7.00
N MET A 220 -16.97 1.63 -6.19
CA MET A 220 -17.09 0.18 -6.26
C MET A 220 -18.40 -0.35 -5.72
N LEU A 221 -18.91 0.20 -4.61
CA LEU A 221 -20.25 -0.12 -4.11
C LEU A 221 -21.30 0.16 -5.18
N ILE A 222 -21.20 1.29 -5.87
CA ILE A 222 -22.10 1.66 -6.98
C ILE A 222 -21.98 0.69 -8.17
N LYS A 223 -20.77 0.23 -8.49
CA LYS A 223 -20.50 -0.69 -9.61
C LYS A 223 -21.11 -2.08 -9.39
N TYR A 224 -21.02 -2.62 -8.19
CA TYR A 224 -21.44 -4.01 -7.89
C TYR A 224 -22.87 -4.15 -7.36
N ARG A 225 -23.61 -3.04 -7.19
CA ARG A 225 -24.96 -2.96 -6.60
C ARG A 225 -26.04 -3.87 -7.23
N HIS A 226 -25.86 -4.29 -8.49
CA HIS A 226 -26.85 -5.10 -9.24
C HIS A 226 -26.30 -6.43 -9.75
N SER A 227 -25.30 -7.02 -9.08
CA SER A 227 -24.93 -8.41 -9.37
C SER A 227 -25.99 -9.41 -8.84
N ASN A 228 -25.80 -10.72 -9.02
CA ASN A 228 -26.68 -11.71 -8.38
C ASN A 228 -26.62 -11.58 -6.86
N TYR A 229 -27.73 -11.78 -6.14
CA TYR A 229 -27.86 -11.52 -4.70
C TYR A 229 -26.67 -11.99 -3.85
N GLN A 230 -26.24 -13.24 -4.02
CA GLN A 230 -25.08 -13.81 -3.31
C GLN A 230 -23.76 -13.09 -3.62
N MET A 231 -23.54 -12.70 -4.89
CA MET A 231 -22.33 -12.00 -5.31
C MET A 231 -22.36 -10.50 -4.99
N VAL A 232 -23.55 -9.88 -4.98
CA VAL A 232 -23.74 -8.49 -4.50
C VAL A 232 -23.30 -8.43 -3.06
N ASN A 233 -23.87 -9.28 -2.22
CA ASN A 233 -23.57 -9.30 -0.79
C ASN A 233 -22.07 -9.48 -0.57
N TYR A 234 -21.42 -10.40 -1.30
CA TYR A 234 -19.99 -10.60 -1.16
C TYR A 234 -19.15 -9.37 -1.56
N GLN A 235 -19.37 -8.82 -2.76
CA GLN A 235 -18.57 -7.69 -3.24
C GLN A 235 -18.80 -6.42 -2.41
N MET A 236 -20.03 -6.19 -1.94
CA MET A 236 -20.40 -5.08 -1.08
C MET A 236 -19.77 -5.20 0.31
N VAL A 237 -19.92 -6.36 0.97
CA VAL A 237 -19.33 -6.62 2.30
C VAL A 237 -17.81 -6.51 2.24
N ARG A 238 -17.20 -7.08 1.20
CA ARG A 238 -15.75 -6.99 0.98
C ARG A 238 -15.28 -5.54 0.86
N THR A 239 -15.97 -4.74 0.03
CA THR A 239 -15.60 -3.33 -0.20
C THR A 239 -15.81 -2.50 1.08
N GLY A 240 -16.92 -2.71 1.80
CA GLY A 240 -17.17 -2.08 3.09
C GLY A 240 -16.12 -2.46 4.14
N SER A 241 -15.72 -3.73 4.18
CA SER A 241 -14.68 -4.22 5.09
C SER A 241 -13.35 -3.51 4.85
N VAL A 242 -12.85 -3.46 3.60
CA VAL A 242 -11.55 -2.80 3.34
C VAL A 242 -11.60 -1.30 3.61
N MET A 243 -12.73 -0.63 3.37
CA MET A 243 -12.91 0.78 3.75
C MET A 243 -12.88 0.97 5.26
N PHE A 244 -13.55 0.09 6.02
CA PHE A 244 -13.56 0.11 7.47
C PHE A 244 -12.16 -0.15 8.05
N PHE A 245 -11.50 -1.24 7.66
CA PHE A 245 -10.16 -1.56 8.17
C PHE A 245 -9.13 -0.48 7.82
N GLN A 246 -9.22 0.12 6.62
CA GLN A 246 -8.33 1.21 6.25
C GLN A 246 -8.58 2.47 7.09
N LEU A 247 -9.83 2.89 7.26
CA LEU A 247 -10.14 4.11 8.02
C LEU A 247 -9.98 3.91 9.53
N ALA A 248 -10.65 2.91 10.10
CA ALA A 248 -10.74 2.72 11.53
C ALA A 248 -9.46 2.12 12.12
N ILE A 249 -8.93 1.06 11.52
CA ILE A 249 -7.83 0.27 12.10
C ILE A 249 -6.46 0.74 11.61
N ALA A 250 -6.30 1.05 10.33
CA ALA A 250 -4.99 1.41 9.76
C ALA A 250 -4.63 2.89 9.98
N PHE A 251 -5.63 3.78 9.92
CA PHE A 251 -5.40 5.22 9.92
C PHE A 251 -5.75 5.87 11.26
N LEU A 252 -6.98 5.69 11.75
CA LEU A 252 -7.43 6.38 12.98
C LEU A 252 -6.89 5.74 14.26
N LEU A 253 -6.95 4.42 14.40
CA LEU A 253 -6.56 3.75 15.65
C LEU A 253 -5.10 4.02 16.06
N PRO A 254 -4.08 3.91 15.18
CA PRO A 254 -2.70 4.20 15.56
C PRO A 254 -2.50 5.65 15.98
N GLU A 255 -3.21 6.58 15.33
CA GLU A 255 -3.16 8.00 15.68
C GLU A 255 -3.82 8.32 17.02
N ILE A 256 -4.92 7.64 17.33
CA ILE A 256 -5.58 7.72 18.63
C ILE A 256 -4.69 7.13 19.72
N LEU A 257 -3.99 6.02 19.46
CA LEU A 257 -3.04 5.44 20.41
C LEU A 257 -1.93 6.42 20.78
N VAL A 258 -1.31 7.06 19.78
CA VAL A 258 -0.26 8.06 20.03
C VAL A 258 -0.82 9.25 20.83
N ARG A 259 -2.05 9.69 20.54
CA ARG A 259 -2.73 10.73 21.35
C ARG A 259 -2.93 10.32 22.81
N LEU A 260 -3.12 9.03 23.08
CA LEU A 260 -3.25 8.47 24.43
C LEU A 260 -1.88 8.13 25.06
N ASN A 261 -0.78 8.65 24.52
CA ASN A 261 0.59 8.35 24.91
C ASN A 261 0.91 6.84 24.89
N GLN A 262 0.27 6.08 24.00
CA GLN A 262 0.56 4.67 23.76
C GLN A 262 1.45 4.50 22.52
N PRO A 263 2.20 3.39 22.42
CA PRO A 263 2.99 3.09 21.22
C PRO A 263 2.14 3.09 19.95
N TYR A 264 2.71 3.61 18.85
CA TYR A 264 2.10 3.46 17.54
C TYR A 264 2.07 1.97 17.16
N PHE A 265 0.89 1.45 16.85
CA PHE A 265 0.74 0.05 16.46
C PHE A 265 -0.42 -0.13 15.48
N ASP A 266 -0.15 -0.77 14.33
CA ASP A 266 -1.16 -1.13 13.34
C ASP A 266 -1.57 -2.60 13.54
N PHE A 267 -2.71 -2.82 14.20
CA PHE A 267 -3.21 -4.15 14.58
C PHE A 267 -3.49 -5.09 13.41
N LYS A 268 -3.58 -4.58 12.17
CA LYS A 268 -3.76 -5.43 10.99
C LYS A 268 -2.43 -5.92 10.42
N ASN A 269 -1.33 -5.18 10.64
CA ASN A 269 -0.02 -5.58 10.13
C ASN A 269 0.50 -6.74 10.97
N MET A 270 1.16 -7.68 10.30
CA MET A 270 1.69 -8.88 10.94
C MET A 270 2.92 -9.35 10.21
N TRP A 271 3.79 -10.05 10.94
CA TRP A 271 4.91 -10.76 10.35
C TRP A 271 4.40 -11.82 9.35
N PRO A 272 5.08 -12.03 8.19
CA PRO A 272 6.34 -11.42 7.74
C PRO A 272 6.17 -10.16 6.89
N LEU A 273 4.98 -9.55 6.82
CA LEU A 273 4.80 -8.26 6.12
C LEU A 273 5.44 -7.13 6.91
N ASP A 274 5.20 -7.13 8.22
CA ASP A 274 5.79 -6.21 9.20
C ASP A 274 7.16 -6.75 9.59
N TYR A 275 8.19 -6.32 8.86
CA TYR A 275 9.52 -6.92 8.94
C TYR A 275 10.36 -6.36 10.10
N ASP A 276 10.01 -5.16 10.57
CA ASP A 276 10.58 -4.46 11.72
C ASP A 276 9.91 -4.83 13.05
N PHE A 277 8.85 -5.65 13.03
CA PHE A 277 8.15 -6.12 14.24
C PHE A 277 9.08 -6.73 15.30
N PHE A 278 10.12 -7.46 14.86
CA PHE A 278 11.10 -8.11 15.73
C PHE A 278 12.38 -7.30 15.91
N ASP A 279 12.45 -6.06 15.43
CA ASP A 279 13.60 -5.21 15.66
C ASP A 279 13.72 -4.82 17.14
N ALA A 280 14.96 -4.76 17.64
CA ALA A 280 15.24 -4.48 19.04
C ALA A 280 14.54 -3.20 19.56
N TRP A 281 14.53 -2.13 18.75
CA TRP A 281 13.87 -0.88 19.12
C TRP A 281 12.34 -1.05 19.25
N HIS A 282 11.73 -1.81 18.36
CA HIS A 282 10.27 -2.03 18.33
C HIS A 282 9.85 -2.96 19.48
N ILE A 283 10.62 -4.03 19.72
CA ILE A 283 10.42 -4.91 20.89
C ILE A 283 10.51 -4.09 22.17
N ASN A 284 11.56 -3.28 22.34
CA ASN A 284 11.74 -2.45 23.54
C ASN A 284 10.62 -1.40 23.67
N MET A 285 10.19 -0.78 22.57
CA MET A 285 9.08 0.16 22.57
C MET A 285 7.78 -0.49 23.07
N LEU A 286 7.47 -1.71 22.62
CA LEU A 286 6.24 -2.40 23.01
C LEU A 286 6.33 -3.01 24.41
N THR A 287 7.48 -3.56 24.80
CA THR A 287 7.61 -4.32 26.07
C THR A 287 8.07 -3.46 27.23
N ALA A 288 9.10 -2.63 27.06
CA ALA A 288 9.67 -1.83 28.14
C ALA A 288 8.98 -0.48 28.28
N SER A 289 8.79 0.23 27.16
CA SER A 289 8.23 1.59 27.16
C SER A 289 6.70 1.63 27.10
N GLY A 290 6.07 0.59 26.56
CA GLY A 290 4.64 0.56 26.25
C GLY A 290 3.73 0.09 27.39
N GLY A 291 4.29 -0.28 28.54
CA GLY A 291 3.52 -0.80 29.68
C GLY A 291 2.69 -2.05 29.33
N SER A 292 1.56 -2.23 30.02
CA SER A 292 0.67 -3.39 29.81
C SER A 292 0.02 -3.41 28.43
N VAL A 293 -0.30 -2.24 27.88
CA VAL A 293 -0.93 -2.10 26.56
C VAL A 293 0.06 -2.45 25.45
N GLY A 294 1.29 -1.96 25.53
CA GLY A 294 2.34 -2.33 24.57
C GLY A 294 2.68 -3.83 24.62
N LEU A 295 2.73 -4.43 25.82
CA LEU A 295 2.91 -5.87 25.94
C LEU A 295 1.76 -6.65 25.31
N PHE A 296 0.51 -6.19 25.49
CA PHE A 296 -0.64 -6.75 24.80
C PHE A 296 -0.50 -6.67 23.27
N MET A 297 -0.05 -5.54 22.72
CA MET A 297 0.17 -5.37 21.28
C MET A 297 1.24 -6.32 20.75
N PHE A 298 2.34 -6.51 21.49
CA PHE A 298 3.38 -7.45 21.13
C PHE A 298 2.86 -8.90 21.11
N VAL A 299 2.16 -9.31 22.17
CA VAL A 299 1.54 -10.65 22.25
C VAL A 299 0.49 -10.82 21.15
N TRP A 300 -0.29 -9.79 20.85
CA TRP A 300 -1.27 -9.79 19.76
C TRP A 300 -0.60 -10.03 18.41
N GLY A 301 0.48 -9.32 18.09
CA GLY A 301 1.21 -9.49 16.83
C GLY A 301 1.72 -10.92 16.63
N ILE A 302 2.31 -11.51 17.67
CA ILE A 302 2.76 -12.91 17.64
C ILE A 302 1.57 -13.87 17.52
N THR A 303 0.54 -13.68 18.34
CA THR A 303 -0.66 -14.55 18.35
C THR A 303 -1.37 -14.53 17.01
N LEU A 304 -1.52 -13.36 16.40
CA LEU A 304 -2.17 -13.19 15.11
C LEU A 304 -1.40 -13.92 14.00
N PHE A 305 -0.06 -13.85 14.01
CA PHE A 305 0.78 -14.56 13.05
C PHE A 305 0.80 -16.09 13.27
N VAL A 306 1.02 -16.55 14.51
CA VAL A 306 1.22 -17.97 14.84
C VAL A 306 -0.10 -18.75 14.85
N ILE A 307 -1.15 -18.17 15.42
CA ILE A 307 -2.44 -18.84 15.63
C ILE A 307 -3.49 -18.28 14.68
N GLY A 308 -3.61 -16.94 14.63
CA GLY A 308 -4.63 -16.28 13.82
C GLY A 308 -4.54 -16.66 12.35
N VAL A 309 -3.36 -16.55 11.74
CA VAL A 309 -3.16 -16.86 10.32
C VAL A 309 -3.54 -18.32 10.01
N PRO A 310 -2.99 -19.37 10.65
CA PRO A 310 -3.37 -20.74 10.34
C PRO A 310 -4.88 -20.99 10.51
N VAL A 311 -5.48 -20.48 11.58
CA VAL A 311 -6.92 -20.66 11.86
C VAL A 311 -7.78 -19.96 10.81
N PHE A 312 -7.56 -18.66 10.56
CA PHE A 312 -8.38 -17.92 9.61
C PHE A 312 -8.14 -18.38 8.17
N VAL A 313 -6.92 -18.76 7.79
CA VAL A 313 -6.65 -19.34 6.46
C VAL A 313 -7.29 -20.72 6.33
N TYR A 314 -7.31 -21.53 7.37
CA TYR A 314 -8.01 -22.82 7.35
C TYR A 314 -9.48 -22.66 7.00
N PHE A 315 -10.20 -21.74 7.63
CA PHE A 315 -11.64 -21.55 7.38
C PHE A 315 -11.95 -20.73 6.13
N PHE A 316 -11.21 -19.66 5.90
CA PHE A 316 -11.56 -18.65 4.89
C PHE A 316 -10.59 -18.57 3.72
N GLY A 317 -9.45 -19.26 3.75
CA GLY A 317 -8.37 -19.07 2.79
C GLY A 317 -7.74 -17.68 2.92
N LYS A 318 -6.98 -17.21 1.93
CA LYS A 318 -6.32 -15.91 1.94
C LYS A 318 -7.28 -14.70 1.92
N ARG A 319 -8.57 -14.92 1.64
CA ARG A 319 -9.53 -13.83 1.43
C ARG A 319 -9.75 -12.99 2.68
N TRP A 320 -9.65 -13.59 3.87
CA TRP A 320 -9.85 -12.86 5.12
C TRP A 320 -8.86 -11.70 5.23
N TYR A 321 -7.59 -11.92 4.87
CA TYR A 321 -6.61 -10.86 4.91
C TYR A 321 -6.55 -10.10 3.59
N CYS A 322 -6.16 -10.78 2.49
CA CYS A 322 -5.85 -10.13 1.22
C CYS A 322 -7.05 -9.46 0.53
N SER A 323 -8.28 -9.80 0.91
CA SER A 323 -9.50 -9.23 0.34
C SER A 323 -10.36 -8.45 1.34
N TRP A 324 -10.34 -8.74 2.65
CA TRP A 324 -11.20 -8.05 3.62
C TRP A 324 -10.47 -7.02 4.51
N VAL A 325 -9.17 -7.22 4.78
CA VAL A 325 -8.43 -6.45 5.81
C VAL A 325 -7.24 -5.68 5.23
N CYS A 326 -6.50 -6.30 4.32
CA CYS A 326 -5.20 -5.80 3.85
C CYS A 326 -5.34 -4.46 3.11
N GLY A 327 -4.59 -3.45 3.58
CA GLY A 327 -4.54 -2.13 2.94
C GLY A 327 -4.15 -2.21 1.47
N CYS A 328 -3.10 -2.97 1.13
CA CYS A 328 -2.67 -3.18 -0.27
C CYS A 328 -3.79 -3.75 -1.13
N GLY A 329 -4.57 -4.68 -0.57
CA GLY A 329 -5.77 -5.20 -1.20
C GLY A 329 -6.85 -4.13 -1.38
N GLY A 330 -7.11 -3.32 -0.36
CA GLY A 330 -8.07 -2.22 -0.41
C GLY A 330 -7.82 -1.27 -1.59
N LEU A 331 -6.59 -0.80 -1.77
CA LEU A 331 -6.25 0.11 -2.88
C LEU A 331 -6.28 -0.59 -4.25
N ALA A 332 -5.75 -1.82 -4.33
CA ALA A 332 -5.77 -2.62 -5.55
C ALA A 332 -7.20 -2.92 -6.03
N GLU A 333 -8.11 -3.17 -5.10
CA GLU A 333 -9.50 -3.52 -5.38
C GLU A 333 -10.36 -2.30 -5.68
N THR A 334 -10.05 -1.14 -5.12
CA THR A 334 -10.84 0.08 -5.31
C THR A 334 -10.30 0.93 -6.47
N ALA A 335 -9.12 1.50 -6.31
CA ALA A 335 -8.48 2.36 -7.30
C ALA A 335 -7.89 1.54 -8.47
N GLY A 336 -7.34 0.36 -8.19
CA GLY A 336 -6.66 -0.46 -9.19
C GLY A 336 -7.56 -1.29 -10.12
N ASP A 337 -8.86 -1.47 -9.83
CA ASP A 337 -9.75 -2.39 -10.56
C ASP A 337 -9.78 -2.23 -12.09
N SER A 338 -9.57 -1.02 -12.60
CA SER A 338 -9.55 -0.74 -14.03
C SER A 338 -8.36 -1.36 -14.79
N PHE A 339 -7.38 -1.92 -14.07
CA PHE A 339 -6.14 -2.46 -14.65
C PHE A 339 -6.01 -3.99 -14.57
N ARG A 340 -7.00 -4.71 -14.01
CA ARG A 340 -6.94 -6.18 -13.78
C ARG A 340 -6.61 -6.99 -15.05
N GLN A 341 -7.09 -6.54 -16.19
CA GLN A 341 -6.85 -7.15 -17.49
C GLN A 341 -5.37 -7.21 -17.88
N LEU A 342 -4.55 -6.29 -17.36
CA LEU A 342 -3.13 -6.17 -17.71
C LEU A 342 -2.24 -7.21 -17.01
N SER A 343 -2.73 -7.89 -15.98
CA SER A 343 -1.96 -8.93 -15.30
C SER A 343 -1.62 -10.08 -16.25
N ASP A 344 -0.36 -10.45 -16.41
CA ASP A 344 0.00 -11.54 -17.34
C ASP A 344 -0.46 -12.90 -16.81
N LYS A 345 -1.10 -13.72 -17.66
CA LYS A 345 -1.60 -15.07 -17.36
C LYS A 345 -0.66 -16.18 -17.85
N SER A 346 0.47 -15.83 -18.46
CA SER A 346 1.43 -16.77 -19.02
C SER A 346 2.05 -17.69 -17.95
N LEU A 347 2.48 -18.87 -18.37
CA LEU A 347 3.22 -19.79 -17.51
C LEU A 347 4.59 -19.21 -17.09
N LYS A 348 5.18 -18.33 -17.91
CA LYS A 348 6.43 -17.62 -17.58
C LYS A 348 6.21 -16.69 -16.38
N ALA A 349 5.17 -15.84 -16.43
CA ALA A 349 4.81 -15.00 -15.30
C ALA A 349 4.50 -15.81 -14.03
N TRP A 350 3.86 -16.97 -14.17
CA TRP A 350 3.62 -17.87 -13.03
C TRP A 350 4.89 -18.51 -12.46
N LYS A 351 5.92 -18.77 -13.27
CA LYS A 351 7.22 -19.24 -12.75
C LYS A 351 7.88 -18.11 -11.97
N ILE A 352 7.92 -16.90 -12.53
CA ILE A 352 8.51 -15.71 -11.89
C ILE A 352 7.80 -15.37 -10.57
N GLU A 353 6.46 -15.34 -10.55
CA GLU A 353 5.70 -15.03 -9.32
C GLU A 353 6.01 -16.00 -8.18
N ARG A 354 6.19 -17.30 -8.49
CA ARG A 354 6.55 -18.29 -7.47
C ARG A 354 7.95 -18.09 -6.94
N TRP A 355 8.94 -17.91 -7.81
CA TRP A 355 10.33 -17.77 -7.36
C TRP A 355 10.53 -16.49 -6.57
N LEU A 356 10.06 -15.36 -7.08
CA LEU A 356 10.25 -14.06 -6.42
C LEU A 356 9.56 -14.00 -5.05
N ILE A 357 8.28 -14.38 -4.96
CA ILE A 357 7.54 -14.20 -3.71
C ILE A 357 8.08 -15.09 -2.57
N HIS A 358 8.57 -16.30 -2.90
CA HIS A 358 9.18 -17.19 -1.90
C HIS A 358 10.62 -16.78 -1.58
N ALA A 359 11.36 -16.22 -2.53
CA ALA A 359 12.68 -15.64 -2.25
C ALA A 359 12.57 -14.47 -1.26
N VAL A 360 11.58 -13.58 -1.43
CA VAL A 360 11.32 -12.49 -0.47
C VAL A 360 10.92 -13.05 0.90
N LEU A 361 10.06 -14.08 0.96
CA LEU A 361 9.69 -14.73 2.21
C LEU A 361 10.90 -15.36 2.92
N ILE A 362 11.76 -16.09 2.20
CA ILE A 362 12.98 -16.68 2.75
C ILE A 362 13.89 -15.57 3.28
N PHE A 363 14.07 -14.49 2.52
CA PHE A 363 14.89 -13.36 2.96
C PHE A 363 14.32 -12.71 4.23
N ALA A 364 13.00 -12.52 4.32
CA ALA A 364 12.33 -12.01 5.52
C ALA A 364 12.58 -12.93 6.74
N VAL A 365 12.47 -14.25 6.57
CA VAL A 365 12.70 -15.23 7.65
C VAL A 365 14.15 -15.20 8.12
N VAL A 366 15.11 -15.20 7.19
CA VAL A 366 16.55 -15.13 7.51
C VAL A 366 16.88 -13.83 8.23
N MET A 367 16.36 -12.71 7.74
CA MET A 367 16.57 -11.40 8.35
C MET A 367 15.97 -11.36 9.77
N THR A 368 14.74 -11.83 9.97
CA THR A 368 14.14 -11.92 11.31
C THR A 368 14.94 -12.80 12.25
N GLY A 369 15.41 -13.97 11.79
CA GLY A 369 16.28 -14.83 12.59
C GLY A 369 17.57 -14.14 13.02
N ALA A 370 18.19 -13.38 12.10
CA ALA A 370 19.39 -12.60 12.40
C ALA A 370 19.12 -11.48 13.42
N VAL A 371 18.01 -10.77 13.29
CA VAL A 371 17.64 -9.69 14.21
C VAL A 371 17.33 -10.23 15.62
N LEU A 372 16.61 -11.35 15.71
CA LEU A 372 16.32 -12.00 16.98
C LEU A 372 17.60 -12.52 17.65
N TYR A 373 18.53 -13.09 16.89
CA TYR A 373 19.83 -13.51 17.41
C TYR A 373 20.56 -12.32 18.04
N ASN A 374 20.71 -11.22 17.31
CA ASN A 374 21.35 -10.00 17.80
C ASN A 374 20.69 -9.45 19.06
N PHE A 375 19.36 -9.47 19.13
CA PHE A 375 18.62 -9.04 20.31
C PHE A 375 18.94 -9.93 21.52
N MET A 376 19.03 -11.25 21.34
CA MET A 376 19.30 -12.19 22.44
C MET A 376 20.76 -12.17 22.91
N THR A 377 21.72 -11.94 22.00
CA THR A 377 23.16 -11.92 22.32
C THR A 377 23.69 -10.53 22.68
N GLY A 378 22.91 -9.47 22.44
CA GLY A 378 23.37 -8.09 22.59
C GLY A 378 24.42 -7.67 21.56
N THR A 379 24.60 -8.43 20.48
CA THR A 379 25.55 -8.13 19.40
C THR A 379 24.85 -7.45 18.22
N ASN A 380 25.55 -6.61 17.47
CA ASN A 380 25.01 -6.01 16.23
C ASN A 380 25.42 -6.78 14.96
N SER A 381 26.26 -7.80 15.11
CA SER A 381 26.83 -8.58 14.02
C SER A 381 26.68 -10.08 14.23
N ILE A 382 26.61 -10.80 13.11
CA ILE A 382 26.61 -12.25 13.04
C ILE A 382 27.81 -12.66 12.19
N PHE A 383 28.71 -13.47 12.76
CA PHE A 383 29.98 -13.86 12.10
C PHE A 383 30.81 -12.66 11.60
N GLY A 384 30.80 -11.54 12.32
CA GLY A 384 31.51 -10.30 11.93
C GLY A 384 30.80 -9.46 10.85
N ILE A 385 29.61 -9.87 10.40
CA ILE A 385 28.81 -9.13 9.43
C ILE A 385 27.76 -8.30 10.17
N ASP A 386 27.79 -6.98 9.99
CA ASP A 386 26.79 -6.07 10.56
C ASP A 386 25.39 -6.33 9.98
N THR A 387 24.45 -6.70 10.83
CA THR A 387 23.11 -7.12 10.39
C THR A 387 22.29 -5.94 9.88
N TYR A 388 22.51 -4.74 10.42
CA TYR A 388 21.79 -3.56 9.96
C TYR A 388 22.17 -3.20 8.52
N THR A 389 23.47 -3.10 8.25
CA THR A 389 24.03 -2.65 6.96
C THR A 389 23.80 -3.66 5.85
N TYR A 390 23.93 -4.96 6.13
CA TYR A 390 23.90 -5.99 5.09
C TYR A 390 22.58 -6.75 4.97
N LEU A 391 21.70 -6.70 5.98
CA LEU A 391 20.40 -7.39 5.94
C LEU A 391 19.22 -6.42 6.03
N ARG A 392 19.10 -5.64 7.12
CA ARG A 392 17.91 -4.80 7.36
C ARG A 392 17.81 -3.64 6.37
N LYS A 393 18.89 -2.86 6.18
CA LYS A 393 18.90 -1.70 5.30
C LYS A 393 18.65 -2.08 3.83
N PRO A 394 19.28 -3.12 3.26
CA PRO A 394 18.95 -3.59 1.91
C PRO A 394 17.53 -4.12 1.79
N TYR A 395 17.02 -4.84 2.80
CA TYR A 395 15.62 -5.29 2.80
C TYR A 395 14.65 -4.09 2.78
N GLY A 396 14.82 -3.13 3.67
CA GLY A 396 14.00 -1.92 3.73
C GLY A 396 14.05 -1.11 2.44
N PHE A 397 15.23 -1.00 1.80
CA PHE A 397 15.38 -0.31 0.53
C PHE A 397 14.74 -1.08 -0.64
N PHE A 398 15.20 -2.30 -0.93
CA PHE A 398 14.77 -3.04 -2.13
C PHE A 398 13.35 -3.59 -2.00
N VAL A 399 13.00 -4.19 -0.86
CA VAL A 399 11.68 -4.83 -0.66
C VAL A 399 10.65 -3.81 -0.19
N GLY A 400 11.00 -2.97 0.81
CA GLY A 400 10.11 -1.95 1.35
C GLY A 400 9.87 -0.79 0.40
N ALA A 401 10.87 0.07 0.20
CA ALA A 401 10.71 1.31 -0.55
C ALA A 401 10.50 1.07 -2.06
N ILE A 402 11.39 0.31 -2.70
CA ILE A 402 11.34 0.10 -4.14
C ILE A 402 10.22 -0.85 -4.55
N PHE A 403 10.20 -2.08 -4.02
CA PHE A 403 9.28 -3.08 -4.54
C PHE A 403 7.84 -2.90 -4.03
N SER A 404 7.64 -2.73 -2.73
CA SER A 404 6.31 -2.51 -2.15
C SER A 404 5.76 -1.12 -2.47
N GLY A 405 6.56 -0.07 -2.28
CA GLY A 405 6.18 1.32 -2.56
C GLY A 405 6.14 1.65 -4.05
N VAL A 406 7.32 1.89 -4.64
CA VAL A 406 7.45 2.44 -5.99
C VAL A 406 6.84 1.53 -7.07
N VAL A 407 7.26 0.26 -7.10
CA VAL A 407 6.81 -0.71 -8.13
C VAL A 407 5.38 -1.16 -7.85
N GLY A 408 5.03 -1.39 -6.58
CA GLY A 408 3.75 -1.96 -6.16
C GLY A 408 2.55 -1.28 -6.79
N THR A 409 2.39 0.04 -6.56
CA THR A 409 1.30 0.84 -7.12
C THR A 409 1.67 1.54 -8.43
N GLY A 410 2.94 1.92 -8.62
CA GLY A 410 3.37 2.61 -9.84
C GLY A 410 3.13 1.81 -11.12
N PHE A 411 3.17 0.47 -11.01
CA PHE A 411 3.02 -0.42 -12.16
C PHE A 411 1.58 -0.87 -12.39
N TYR A 412 0.59 -0.30 -11.69
CA TYR A 412 -0.83 -0.63 -11.92
C TYR A 412 -1.23 -0.47 -13.40
N PRO A 413 -0.93 0.65 -14.08
CA PRO A 413 -1.29 0.82 -15.49
C PRO A 413 -0.47 -0.01 -16.48
N LEU A 414 0.53 -0.77 -16.00
CA LEU A 414 1.46 -1.55 -16.83
C LEU A 414 1.26 -3.06 -16.66
N MET A 415 1.23 -3.53 -15.42
CA MET A 415 1.23 -4.96 -15.06
C MET A 415 -0.02 -5.40 -14.28
N GLY A 416 -0.96 -4.48 -14.05
CA GLY A 416 -2.22 -4.72 -13.36
C GLY A 416 -2.18 -4.39 -11.87
N ASN A 417 -3.32 -4.55 -11.20
CA ASN A 417 -3.60 -3.92 -9.91
C ASN A 417 -2.95 -4.59 -8.68
N ARG A 418 -2.29 -5.73 -8.82
CA ARG A 418 -1.74 -6.51 -7.69
C ARG A 418 -0.29 -6.96 -7.90
N VAL A 419 0.55 -6.10 -8.47
CA VAL A 419 1.98 -6.40 -8.71
C VAL A 419 2.68 -6.80 -7.40
N TRP A 420 2.62 -5.96 -6.37
CA TRP A 420 3.22 -6.25 -5.06
C TRP A 420 2.68 -7.55 -4.44
N CYS A 421 1.35 -7.69 -4.36
CA CYS A 421 0.70 -8.86 -3.76
C CYS A 421 1.03 -10.17 -4.49
N ARG A 422 1.34 -10.10 -5.79
CA ARG A 422 1.61 -11.26 -6.64
C ARG A 422 3.08 -11.67 -6.63
N PHE A 423 4.01 -10.71 -6.62
CA PHE A 423 5.42 -10.99 -6.82
C PHE A 423 6.29 -10.76 -5.58
N GLY A 424 5.86 -9.95 -4.62
CA GLY A 424 6.74 -9.47 -3.54
C GLY A 424 6.21 -9.63 -2.11
N CYS A 425 4.90 -9.70 -1.90
CA CYS A 425 4.33 -9.74 -0.55
C CYS A 425 4.67 -11.04 0.20
N PRO A 426 5.55 -11.02 1.23
CA PRO A 426 5.96 -12.24 1.93
C PRO A 426 4.79 -12.87 2.71
N LEU A 427 3.89 -12.04 3.25
CA LEU A 427 2.68 -12.51 3.92
C LEU A 427 1.73 -13.22 2.95
N ALA A 428 1.63 -12.77 1.70
CA ALA A 428 0.83 -13.49 0.69
C ALA A 428 1.43 -14.86 0.33
N ALA A 429 2.76 -15.02 0.40
CA ALA A 429 3.43 -16.32 0.26
C ALA A 429 3.12 -17.22 1.46
N TYR A 430 3.27 -16.73 2.70
CA TYR A 430 2.94 -17.49 3.91
C TYR A 430 1.48 -17.93 3.94
N LEU A 431 0.54 -17.00 3.75
CA LEU A 431 -0.90 -17.30 3.64
C LEU A 431 -1.19 -18.27 2.48
N GLY A 432 -0.44 -18.16 1.38
CA GLY A 432 -0.61 -18.99 0.18
C GLY A 432 -0.13 -20.42 0.37
N PHE A 433 0.91 -20.61 1.16
CA PHE A 433 1.42 -21.91 1.57
C PHE A 433 0.37 -22.64 2.41
N VAL A 434 -0.12 -22.02 3.48
CA VAL A 434 -1.17 -22.60 4.33
C VAL A 434 -2.45 -22.82 3.53
N GLN A 435 -2.87 -21.85 2.71
CA GLN A 435 -4.08 -21.96 1.90
C GLN A 435 -4.01 -23.18 0.98
N ARG A 436 -2.91 -23.39 0.27
CA ARG A 436 -2.82 -24.46 -0.74
C ARG A 436 -3.12 -25.84 -0.16
N PHE A 437 -2.66 -26.09 1.07
CA PHE A 437 -2.71 -27.42 1.66
C PHE A 437 -3.87 -27.60 2.65
N LYS A 438 -4.23 -26.56 3.43
CA LYS A 438 -5.16 -26.71 4.57
C LYS A 438 -6.46 -25.93 4.49
N SER A 439 -6.57 -24.93 3.60
CA SER A 439 -7.80 -24.13 3.53
C SER A 439 -9.04 -24.92 3.06
N ARG A 440 -10.13 -24.87 3.82
CA ARG A 440 -11.47 -25.34 3.40
C ARG A 440 -12.05 -24.51 2.26
N PHE A 441 -11.65 -23.24 2.17
CA PHE A 441 -12.03 -22.37 1.07
C PHE A 441 -11.40 -22.81 -0.25
N ARG A 442 -12.24 -22.89 -1.29
CA ARG A 442 -11.85 -23.12 -2.68
C ARG A 442 -12.87 -22.50 -3.64
N ILE A 443 -12.43 -22.18 -4.86
CA ILE A 443 -13.34 -21.81 -5.93
C ILE A 443 -13.60 -23.06 -6.75
N THR A 444 -14.83 -23.54 -6.72
CA THR A 444 -15.27 -24.71 -7.48
C THR A 444 -15.86 -24.31 -8.81
N THR A 445 -15.97 -25.28 -9.71
CA THR A 445 -16.45 -25.05 -11.06
C THR A 445 -17.40 -26.16 -11.51
N ASN A 446 -18.47 -25.77 -12.19
CA ASN A 446 -19.29 -26.67 -12.97
C ASN A 446 -18.81 -26.66 -14.43
N GLY A 447 -17.78 -27.47 -14.73
CA GLY A 447 -17.08 -27.40 -16.02
C GLY A 447 -17.97 -27.64 -17.24
N GLY A 448 -19.02 -28.44 -17.11
CA GLY A 448 -19.97 -28.72 -18.20
C GLY A 448 -20.78 -27.50 -18.68
N GLN A 449 -20.83 -26.43 -17.89
CA GLN A 449 -21.51 -25.19 -18.25
C GLN A 449 -20.55 -24.11 -18.76
N CYS A 450 -19.24 -24.39 -18.81
CA CYS A 450 -18.23 -23.44 -19.24
C CYS A 450 -18.25 -23.23 -20.76
N ILE A 451 -18.62 -22.02 -21.19
CA ILE A 451 -18.62 -21.61 -22.60
C ILE A 451 -17.28 -21.01 -23.07
N SER A 452 -16.20 -21.15 -22.28
CA SER A 452 -14.84 -20.73 -22.65
C SER A 452 -14.65 -19.25 -23.01
N CYS A 453 -15.55 -18.35 -22.59
CA CYS A 453 -15.52 -16.92 -22.96
C CYS A 453 -14.33 -16.12 -22.42
N GLY A 454 -13.62 -16.62 -21.40
CA GLY A 454 -12.38 -16.02 -20.89
C GLY A 454 -12.55 -14.84 -19.92
N ASN A 455 -13.76 -14.31 -19.70
CA ASN A 455 -13.99 -13.18 -18.79
C ASN A 455 -13.40 -13.41 -17.39
N CYS A 456 -13.53 -14.62 -16.84
CA CYS A 456 -13.00 -14.97 -15.54
C CYS A 456 -11.46 -14.88 -15.46
N SER A 457 -10.74 -15.23 -16.53
CA SER A 457 -9.28 -15.06 -16.63
C SER A 457 -8.92 -13.61 -16.83
N THR A 458 -9.63 -12.91 -17.72
CA THR A 458 -9.38 -11.50 -18.05
C THR A 458 -9.41 -10.62 -16.80
N TYR A 459 -10.43 -10.78 -15.94
CA TYR A 459 -10.59 -9.99 -14.72
C TYR A 459 -9.96 -10.62 -13.48
N CYS A 460 -9.16 -11.68 -13.62
CA CYS A 460 -8.38 -12.21 -12.50
C CYS A 460 -7.19 -11.29 -12.20
N GLU A 461 -7.30 -10.53 -11.12
CA GLU A 461 -6.27 -9.61 -10.61
C GLU A 461 -4.96 -10.29 -10.20
N MET A 462 -4.96 -11.60 -9.96
CA MET A 462 -3.75 -12.36 -9.65
C MET A 462 -3.11 -12.98 -10.90
N GLY A 463 -3.61 -12.69 -12.10
CA GLY A 463 -3.06 -13.25 -13.34
C GLY A 463 -3.23 -14.77 -13.46
N ILE A 464 -4.31 -15.33 -12.90
CA ILE A 464 -4.61 -16.77 -13.00
C ILE A 464 -5.45 -16.99 -14.26
N ASP A 465 -5.09 -17.99 -15.07
CA ASP A 465 -5.96 -18.45 -16.15
C ASP A 465 -7.11 -19.29 -15.59
N VAL A 466 -8.14 -18.62 -15.07
CA VAL A 466 -9.32 -19.24 -14.47
C VAL A 466 -10.11 -20.09 -15.47
N ARG A 467 -10.17 -19.65 -16.73
CA ARG A 467 -10.82 -20.38 -17.84
C ARG A 467 -10.23 -21.78 -17.97
N TRP A 468 -8.91 -21.92 -17.90
CA TRP A 468 -8.22 -23.21 -18.00
C TRP A 468 -8.68 -24.21 -16.93
N TYR A 469 -8.94 -23.75 -15.70
CA TYR A 469 -9.49 -24.57 -14.61
C TYR A 469 -10.97 -24.89 -14.86
N ALA A 470 -11.76 -23.88 -15.24
CA ALA A 470 -13.19 -24.02 -15.46
C ALA A 470 -13.51 -25.02 -16.58
N GLN A 471 -12.79 -24.97 -17.71
CA GLN A 471 -12.95 -25.90 -18.83
C GLN A 471 -12.69 -27.36 -18.44
N ARG A 472 -11.86 -27.60 -17.43
CA ARG A 472 -11.48 -28.94 -16.95
C ARG A 472 -12.31 -29.39 -15.76
N GLY A 473 -13.31 -28.63 -15.31
CA GLY A 473 -14.04 -28.97 -14.09
C GLY A 473 -13.16 -28.98 -12.82
N GLN A 474 -12.00 -28.30 -12.83
CA GLN A 474 -11.05 -28.32 -11.73
C GLN A 474 -11.21 -27.14 -10.78
N ASN A 475 -11.07 -27.41 -9.48
CA ASN A 475 -11.01 -26.37 -8.47
C ASN A 475 -9.80 -25.45 -8.68
N ILE A 476 -9.99 -24.15 -8.44
CA ILE A 476 -8.90 -23.17 -8.51
C ILE A 476 -8.10 -23.26 -7.21
N VAL A 477 -7.02 -24.02 -7.23
CA VAL A 477 -6.15 -24.28 -6.07
C VAL A 477 -4.79 -23.58 -6.16
N ARG A 478 -4.69 -22.52 -6.96
CA ARG A 478 -3.49 -21.67 -7.04
C ARG A 478 -3.24 -20.97 -5.70
N SER A 479 -2.03 -21.11 -5.16
CA SER A 479 -1.58 -20.41 -3.96
C SER A 479 -1.61 -18.89 -4.12
N SER A 480 -1.54 -18.37 -5.35
CA SER A 480 -1.69 -16.95 -5.64
C SER A 480 -3.13 -16.43 -5.49
N CYS A 481 -4.17 -17.27 -5.59
CA CYS A 481 -5.57 -16.82 -5.50
C CYS A 481 -5.87 -16.17 -4.15
N VAL A 482 -6.33 -14.91 -4.16
CA VAL A 482 -6.70 -14.16 -2.94
C VAL A 482 -8.18 -14.31 -2.57
N GLY A 483 -8.98 -15.01 -3.36
CA GLY A 483 -10.40 -15.21 -3.07
C GLY A 483 -11.28 -13.98 -3.29
N CYS A 484 -10.89 -13.06 -4.18
CA CYS A 484 -11.62 -11.82 -4.49
C CYS A 484 -13.02 -12.04 -5.11
N GLY A 485 -13.30 -13.23 -5.63
CA GLY A 485 -14.60 -13.62 -6.18
C GLY A 485 -15.01 -12.97 -7.49
N VAL A 486 -14.17 -12.07 -8.04
CA VAL A 486 -14.45 -11.36 -9.30
C VAL A 486 -14.71 -12.33 -10.45
N CYS A 487 -13.95 -13.43 -10.52
CA CYS A 487 -14.10 -14.45 -11.57
C CYS A 487 -15.51 -15.09 -11.60
N SER A 488 -16.14 -15.26 -10.43
CA SER A 488 -17.51 -15.72 -10.32
C SER A 488 -18.49 -14.61 -10.70
N SER A 489 -18.23 -13.37 -10.27
CA SER A 489 -19.10 -12.23 -10.56
C SER A 489 -19.20 -11.89 -12.05
N VAL A 490 -18.12 -12.08 -12.83
CA VAL A 490 -18.09 -11.80 -14.27
C VAL A 490 -18.48 -12.99 -15.14
N CYS A 491 -18.76 -14.16 -14.55
CA CYS A 491 -19.11 -15.35 -15.31
C CYS A 491 -20.57 -15.28 -15.77
N PRO A 492 -20.85 -15.19 -17.08
CA PRO A 492 -22.23 -15.04 -17.58
C PRO A 492 -23.07 -16.31 -17.37
N ARG A 493 -22.43 -17.46 -17.18
CA ARG A 493 -23.08 -18.76 -16.99
C ARG A 493 -23.16 -19.19 -15.52
N GLY A 494 -22.58 -18.42 -14.58
CA GLY A 494 -22.58 -18.79 -13.16
C GLY A 494 -21.79 -20.06 -12.84
N VAL A 495 -20.74 -20.37 -13.63
CA VAL A 495 -19.99 -21.63 -13.55
C VAL A 495 -19.14 -21.75 -12.29
N LEU A 496 -18.73 -20.63 -11.69
CA LEU A 496 -17.73 -20.57 -10.63
C LEU A 496 -18.37 -20.18 -9.30
N ASN A 497 -18.11 -20.94 -8.24
CA ASN A 497 -18.67 -20.71 -6.91
C ASN A 497 -17.57 -20.59 -5.85
N LEU A 498 -17.78 -19.68 -4.89
CA LEU A 498 -16.91 -19.51 -3.73
C LEU A 498 -17.45 -20.39 -2.61
N GLU A 499 -16.76 -21.49 -2.31
CA GLU A 499 -17.26 -22.51 -1.37
C GLU A 499 -16.28 -22.77 -0.23
N VAL A 500 -16.82 -23.21 0.91
CA VAL A 500 -16.09 -23.76 2.05
C VAL A 500 -16.49 -25.23 2.15
N LYS A 501 -15.57 -26.12 1.78
CA LYS A 501 -15.79 -27.58 1.76
C LYS A 501 -14.76 -28.29 2.65
N GLU A 502 -14.96 -29.58 2.90
CA GLU A 502 -13.96 -30.43 3.56
C GLU A 502 -12.69 -30.55 2.71
N GLU A 503 -11.56 -30.99 3.29
CA GLU A 503 -10.26 -31.03 2.60
C GLU A 503 -10.23 -32.03 1.43
N ASP A 504 -11.11 -33.03 1.44
CA ASP A 504 -11.27 -34.04 0.41
C ASP A 504 -11.60 -33.45 -0.97
N GLY A 505 -11.19 -34.12 -2.04
CA GLY A 505 -11.44 -33.69 -3.42
C GLY A 505 -10.84 -32.33 -3.82
N ARG A 506 -9.95 -31.74 -3.01
CA ARG A 506 -9.39 -30.41 -3.26
C ARG A 506 -8.66 -30.31 -4.59
N PHE A 507 -7.75 -31.25 -4.81
CA PHE A 507 -6.94 -31.36 -6.03
C PHE A 507 -7.63 -32.22 -7.08
N GLY A 508 -8.98 -32.18 -7.13
CA GLY A 508 -9.80 -33.06 -7.94
C GLY A 508 -9.31 -33.23 -9.39
N ASN A 509 -9.52 -34.43 -9.91
CA ASN A 509 -9.14 -34.81 -11.27
C ASN A 509 -9.92 -33.99 -12.31
N PRO A 510 -9.33 -33.69 -13.47
CA PRO A 510 -10.03 -32.96 -14.51
C PRO A 510 -11.21 -33.78 -15.05
N ILE A 511 -12.38 -33.16 -15.15
CA ILE A 511 -13.48 -33.66 -15.96
C ILE A 511 -13.11 -33.39 -17.41
N LEU A 512 -12.65 -34.42 -18.12
CA LEU A 512 -12.35 -34.36 -19.55
C LEU A 512 -13.65 -34.53 -20.32
N ILE A 513 -14.22 -33.43 -20.81
CA ILE A 513 -15.34 -33.45 -21.75
C ILE A 513 -14.72 -33.52 -23.16
N GLY A 514 -14.68 -34.72 -23.75
CA GLY A 514 -14.18 -34.97 -25.10
C GLY A 514 -15.27 -35.52 -26.02
N ASN A 515 -14.97 -35.65 -27.32
CA ASN A 515 -15.89 -36.20 -28.33
C ASN A 515 -16.39 -37.63 -28.01
N ASN A 516 -15.71 -38.35 -27.12
CA ASN A 516 -16.02 -39.74 -26.78
C ASN A 516 -16.89 -39.90 -25.51
N GLY A 517 -17.53 -38.82 -25.05
CA GLY A 517 -18.49 -38.86 -23.94
C GLY A 517 -18.00 -38.24 -22.63
N ILE A 518 -18.89 -38.21 -21.64
CA ILE A 518 -18.63 -37.69 -20.29
C ILE A 518 -18.10 -38.85 -19.44
N THR A 519 -16.80 -38.85 -19.15
CA THR A 519 -16.24 -39.75 -18.14
C THR A 519 -16.41 -39.10 -16.75
N LEU A 520 -17.44 -39.52 -16.02
CA LEU A 520 -17.53 -39.25 -14.58
C LEU A 520 -16.71 -40.34 -13.87
N GLN A 521 -15.58 -39.97 -13.27
CA GLN A 521 -14.91 -40.87 -12.32
C GLN A 521 -15.70 -40.82 -11.02
N GLN A 522 -16.23 -41.98 -10.60
CA GLN A 522 -16.96 -42.18 -9.34
C GLN A 522 -16.07 -41.89 -8.13
#